data_AF-A0A2K3N5K4-F1
#
_entry.id   AF-A0A2K3N5K4-F1
#
_cell.length_a   1.000
_cell.length_b   1.000
_cell.length_c   1.000
_cell.angle_alpha   90.00
_cell.angle_beta   90.00
_cell.angle_gamma   90.00
#
_symmetry.space_group_name_H-M   'P 1'
#
loop_
_entity.id
_entity.type
_entity.pdbx_description
1 polymer ?
#
loop_
_entity_poly.entity_id
_entity_poly.type
_entity_poly.pdbx_seq_one_letter_code
_entity_poly.pdbx_strand_id
1 'polypeptide(L)'
;MVTGTGPLGCAPAELAQHSRNGECYAELQEAGDLFNPQLVQLLGQLNSEIGSDVFISANAFAANMDFIGDPQAYGFATSKVACCGQGPYNGIGLCTPASNLCPDRDAFVFWDPFHPSERANRMIVD
;
A
#
# COMPACT_ATOMS: atom_id res chain seq x y z
N MET A 1 -18.87 1.25 -2.13
CA MET A 1 -17.50 1.32 -2.68
C MET A 1 -16.80 0.00 -2.43
N VAL A 2 -15.99 -0.45 -3.37
CA VAL A 2 -15.18 -1.67 -3.27
C VAL A 2 -13.76 -1.30 -3.67
N THR A 3 -12.81 -1.49 -2.76
CA THR A 3 -11.40 -1.14 -2.99
C THR A 3 -10.68 -2.25 -3.73
N GLY A 4 -9.86 -1.88 -4.73
CA GLY A 4 -8.82 -2.77 -5.23
C GLY A 4 -7.74 -3.04 -4.18
N THR A 5 -6.75 -3.85 -4.52
CA THR A 5 -5.57 -4.05 -3.69
C THR A 5 -4.65 -2.82 -3.74
N GLY A 6 -3.86 -2.61 -2.69
CA GLY A 6 -2.70 -1.72 -2.75
C GLY A 6 -1.52 -2.35 -3.50
N PRO A 7 -0.39 -1.62 -3.65
CA PRO A 7 0.83 -2.12 -4.27
C PRO A 7 1.54 -3.13 -3.36
N LEU A 8 1.09 -4.38 -3.42
CA LEU A 8 1.50 -5.45 -2.50
C LEU A 8 3.03 -5.62 -2.44
N GLY A 9 3.68 -5.66 -3.60
CA GLY A 9 5.13 -5.83 -3.69
C GLY A 9 5.95 -4.66 -3.14
N CYS A 10 5.32 -3.51 -2.88
CA CYS A 10 5.99 -2.31 -2.36
C CYS A 10 5.92 -2.21 -0.83
N ALA A 11 5.25 -3.12 -0.14
CA ALA A 11 5.19 -3.12 1.32
C ALA A 11 6.59 -3.35 1.92
N PRO A 12 6.97 -2.68 3.04
CA PRO A 12 8.29 -2.84 3.64
C PRO A 12 8.67 -4.29 3.97
N ALA A 13 7.70 -5.15 4.29
CA ALA A 13 7.92 -6.59 4.48
C ALA A 13 8.42 -7.29 3.21
N GLU A 14 7.86 -6.94 2.05
CA GLU A 14 8.24 -7.53 0.76
C GLU A 14 9.59 -6.99 0.31
N LEU A 15 9.87 -5.72 0.58
CA LEU A 15 11.19 -5.14 0.39
C LEU A 15 12.23 -5.85 1.28
N ALA A 16 11.91 -6.08 2.55
CA ALA A 16 12.83 -6.76 3.46
C ALA A 16 13.17 -8.20 3.05
N GLN A 17 12.24 -8.90 2.40
CA GLN A 17 12.40 -10.30 1.99
C GLN A 17 13.00 -10.46 0.59
N HIS A 18 12.63 -9.59 -0.35
CA HIS A 18 12.87 -9.83 -1.78
C HIS A 18 13.72 -8.75 -2.46
N SER A 19 13.75 -7.54 -1.92
CA SER A 19 14.40 -6.40 -2.58
C SER A 19 15.92 -6.37 -2.39
N ARG A 20 16.65 -5.98 -3.44
CA ARG A 20 18.10 -5.75 -3.41
C ARG A 20 18.46 -4.26 -3.38
N ASN A 21 17.65 -3.39 -3.94
CA ASN A 21 17.91 -1.96 -4.09
C ASN A 21 16.69 -1.06 -3.75
N GLY A 22 15.73 -1.59 -3.02
CA GLY A 22 14.47 -0.94 -2.66
C GLY A 22 13.44 -0.95 -3.78
N GLU A 23 13.55 -1.87 -4.73
CA GLU A 23 12.54 -2.20 -5.74
C GLU A 23 11.36 -2.97 -5.12
N CYS A 24 10.16 -2.74 -5.66
CA CYS A 24 9.00 -3.54 -5.29
C CYS A 24 9.14 -4.97 -5.81
N TYR A 25 8.65 -5.95 -5.06
CA TYR A 25 8.68 -7.34 -5.47
C TYR A 25 7.72 -7.59 -6.63
N ALA A 26 8.27 -7.99 -7.78
CA ALA A 26 7.54 -8.04 -9.04
C ALA A 26 6.36 -9.04 -9.03
N GLU A 27 6.52 -10.21 -8.41
CA GLU A 27 5.48 -11.25 -8.42
C GLU A 27 4.22 -10.82 -7.64
N LEU A 28 4.39 -10.18 -6.48
CA LEU A 28 3.25 -9.63 -5.73
C LEU A 28 2.67 -8.38 -6.39
N GLN A 29 3.48 -7.64 -7.14
CA GLN A 29 2.97 -6.54 -7.93
C GLN A 29 2.10 -7.04 -9.10
N GLU A 30 2.55 -8.07 -9.80
CA GLU A 30 1.78 -8.75 -10.86
C GLU A 30 0.47 -9.35 -10.35
N ALA A 31 0.46 -9.92 -9.13
CA ALA A 31 -0.77 -10.40 -8.51
C ALA A 31 -1.84 -9.30 -8.36
N GLY A 32 -1.43 -8.08 -7.98
CA GLY A 32 -2.32 -6.92 -7.94
C GLY A 32 -2.80 -6.48 -9.32
N ASP A 33 -1.89 -6.48 -10.31
CA ASP A 33 -2.18 -6.10 -11.69
C ASP A 33 -3.14 -7.08 -12.38
N LEU A 34 -3.14 -8.36 -11.98
CA LEU A 34 -4.09 -9.37 -12.43
C LEU A 34 -5.44 -9.25 -11.71
N PHE A 35 -5.44 -9.03 -10.39
CA PHE A 35 -6.65 -9.02 -9.58
C PHE A 35 -7.52 -7.78 -9.82
N ASN A 36 -6.92 -6.58 -9.84
CA ASN A 36 -7.67 -5.32 -9.86
C ASN A 36 -8.56 -5.14 -11.12
N PRO A 37 -8.11 -5.46 -12.36
CA PRO A 37 -8.97 -5.38 -13.53
C PRO A 37 -10.14 -6.38 -13.49
N GLN A 38 -9.91 -7.59 -12.97
CA GLN A 38 -10.96 -8.60 -12.83
C GLN A 38 -12.01 -8.19 -11.80
N LEU A 39 -11.59 -7.55 -10.70
CA LEU A 39 -12.50 -6.94 -9.74
C LEU A 39 -13.38 -5.89 -10.42
N VAL A 40 -12.79 -4.94 -11.15
CA VAL A 40 -13.56 -3.90 -11.87
C VAL A 40 -14.56 -4.53 -12.86
N GLN A 41 -14.14 -5.55 -13.60
CA GLN A 41 -15.02 -6.28 -14.52
C GLN A 41 -16.20 -6.94 -13.80
N LEU A 42 -15.94 -7.63 -12.68
CA LEU A 42 -16.98 -8.27 -11.87
C LEU A 42 -17.99 -7.26 -11.34
N LEU A 43 -17.53 -6.12 -10.84
CA LEU A 43 -18.42 -5.07 -10.33
C LEU A 43 -19.29 -4.48 -11.46
N GLY A 44 -18.74 -4.32 -12.66
CA GLY A 44 -19.50 -3.91 -13.84
C GLY A 44 -20.58 -4.92 -14.25
N GLN A 45 -20.27 -6.22 -14.16
CA GLN A 45 -21.24 -7.29 -14.41
C GLN A 45 -22.38 -7.25 -13.38
N LEU A 46 -22.06 -7.12 -12.09
CA LEU A 46 -23.05 -7.03 -11.02
C LEU A 46 -23.95 -5.79 -11.17
N ASN A 47 -23.39 -4.61 -11.47
CA ASN A 47 -24.19 -3.41 -11.71
C ASN A 47 -25.12 -3.57 -12.92
N SER A 48 -24.66 -4.26 -13.98
CA SER A 48 -25.47 -4.56 -15.16
C SER A 48 -26.64 -5.48 -14.84
N GLU A 49 -26.42 -6.51 -14.01
CA GLU A 49 -27.49 -7.43 -13.54
C GLU A 49 -28.52 -6.72 -12.66
N ILE A 50 -28.09 -5.77 -11.83
CA ILE A 50 -28.97 -4.98 -10.96
C ILE A 50 -29.70 -3.89 -11.74
N GLY A 51 -29.13 -3.42 -12.86
CA GLY A 51 -29.65 -2.29 -13.63
C GLY A 51 -29.39 -0.93 -12.95
N SER A 52 -28.38 -0.84 -12.08
CA SER A 52 -27.99 0.38 -11.36
C SER A 52 -26.54 0.32 -10.90
N ASP A 53 -25.88 1.48 -10.78
CA ASP A 53 -24.51 1.61 -10.30
C ASP A 53 -24.44 1.56 -8.77
N VAL A 54 -24.53 0.35 -8.21
CA VAL A 54 -24.46 0.11 -6.75
C VAL A 54 -23.02 -0.05 -6.29
N PHE A 55 -22.21 -0.78 -7.06
CA PHE A 55 -20.82 -1.04 -6.75
C PHE A 55 -19.91 -0.07 -7.50
N ILE A 56 -19.16 0.73 -6.74
CA ILE A 56 -18.17 1.68 -7.28
C ILE A 56 -16.78 1.19 -6.90
N SER A 57 -15.91 0.96 -7.89
CA SER A 57 -14.52 0.57 -7.65
C SER A 57 -13.67 1.76 -7.23
N ALA A 58 -12.96 1.66 -6.11
CA ALA A 58 -11.95 2.61 -5.69
C ALA A 58 -10.55 2.08 -6.02
N ASN A 59 -9.76 2.86 -6.77
CA ASN A 59 -8.43 2.48 -7.22
C ASN A 59 -7.38 2.72 -6.13
N ALA A 60 -7.41 1.87 -5.10
CA ALA A 60 -6.49 1.93 -3.98
C ALA A 60 -5.03 1.75 -4.43
N PHE A 61 -4.78 0.97 -5.48
CA PHE A 61 -3.45 0.80 -6.06
C PHE A 61 -2.84 2.14 -6.50
N ALA A 62 -3.55 2.86 -7.38
CA ALA A 62 -3.09 4.15 -7.88
C ALA A 62 -2.93 5.18 -6.75
N ALA A 63 -3.92 5.27 -5.86
CA ALA A 63 -3.88 6.19 -4.72
C ALA A 63 -2.63 5.97 -3.83
N ASN A 64 -2.25 4.71 -3.60
CA ASN A 64 -1.03 4.40 -2.84
C ASN A 64 0.25 4.64 -3.66
N MET A 65 0.25 4.29 -4.94
CA MET A 65 1.43 4.42 -5.79
C MET A 65 1.87 5.86 -6.01
N ASP A 66 0.96 6.82 -5.96
CA ASP A 66 1.25 8.25 -6.01
C ASP A 66 2.30 8.66 -4.96
N PHE A 67 2.02 8.42 -3.68
CA PHE A 67 2.95 8.77 -2.59
C PHE A 67 4.02 7.69 -2.31
N ILE A 68 3.88 6.48 -2.85
CA ILE A 68 4.96 5.48 -2.80
C ILE A 68 6.04 5.79 -3.83
N GLY A 69 5.64 6.19 -5.04
CA GLY A 69 6.52 6.50 -6.16
C GLY A 69 7.26 7.82 -5.99
N ASP A 70 6.61 8.84 -5.41
CA ASP A 70 7.23 10.12 -5.08
C ASP A 70 6.83 10.60 -3.68
N PRO A 71 7.36 9.99 -2.60
CA PRO A 71 6.98 10.35 -1.23
C PRO A 71 7.23 11.81 -0.91
N GLN A 72 8.27 12.43 -1.49
CA GLN A 72 8.62 13.81 -1.18
C GLN A 72 7.61 14.81 -1.75
N ALA A 73 7.07 14.56 -2.94
CA ALA A 73 5.98 15.39 -3.50
C ALA A 73 4.74 15.41 -2.61
N TYR A 74 4.50 14.34 -1.85
CA TYR A 74 3.39 14.21 -0.91
C TYR A 74 3.79 14.56 0.54
N GLY A 75 5.02 15.03 0.74
CA GLY A 75 5.56 15.48 2.02
C GLY A 75 5.94 14.36 2.99
N PHE A 76 6.14 13.14 2.51
CA PHE A 76 6.76 12.05 3.25
C PHE A 76 8.28 12.06 3.04
N ALA A 77 9.03 11.66 4.06
CA ALA A 77 10.47 11.44 3.96
C ALA A 77 10.81 10.12 3.28
N THR A 78 9.98 9.08 3.46
CA THR A 78 10.20 7.76 2.86
C THR A 78 8.90 6.97 2.67
N SER A 79 8.89 6.19 1.59
CA SER A 79 7.90 5.15 1.32
C SER A 79 8.43 3.73 1.48
N LYS A 80 9.74 3.56 1.73
CA LYS A 80 10.39 2.24 1.69
C LYS A 80 10.59 1.62 3.06
N VAL A 81 10.71 2.45 4.10
CA VAL A 81 10.99 2.01 5.47
C VAL A 81 9.74 2.20 6.31
N ALA A 82 9.36 1.21 7.11
CA ALA A 82 8.26 1.33 8.06
C ALA A 82 8.66 2.17 9.29
N CYS A 83 7.71 2.93 9.85
CA CYS A 83 7.96 3.68 11.08
C CYS A 83 8.25 2.77 12.28
N CYS A 84 7.47 1.71 12.45
CA CYS A 84 7.61 0.72 13.51
C CYS A 84 8.00 -0.63 12.94
N GLY A 85 9.15 -1.16 13.35
CA GLY A 85 9.57 -2.50 12.95
C GLY A 85 11.04 -2.76 13.21
N GLN A 86 11.61 -3.71 12.48
CA GLN A 86 12.96 -4.19 12.72
C GLN A 86 13.54 -4.84 11.46
N GLY A 87 14.86 -5.00 11.42
CA GLY A 87 15.57 -5.52 10.26
C GLY A 87 15.58 -4.56 9.06
N PRO A 88 15.94 -5.06 7.87
CA PRO A 88 15.91 -4.28 6.63
C PRO A 88 14.54 -3.62 6.44
N TYR A 89 14.52 -2.34 6.04
CA TYR A 89 13.31 -1.56 5.81
C TYR A 89 12.33 -1.48 7.00
N ASN A 90 12.77 -1.86 8.22
CA ASN A 90 11.87 -2.13 9.34
C ASN A 90 10.75 -3.13 8.99
N GLY A 91 10.97 -4.02 8.02
CA GLY A 91 9.95 -4.90 7.45
C GLY A 91 9.81 -6.27 8.10
N ILE A 92 10.58 -6.60 9.14
CA ILE A 92 10.61 -7.96 9.71
C ILE A 92 9.77 -8.08 10.99
N GLY A 93 8.83 -9.02 11.02
CA GLY A 93 8.04 -9.34 12.21
C GLY A 93 7.01 -8.26 12.57
N LEU A 94 6.40 -8.38 13.76
CA LEU A 94 5.36 -7.44 14.20
C LEU A 94 5.97 -6.18 14.84
N CYS A 95 5.22 -5.07 14.79
CA CYS A 95 5.48 -3.89 15.61
C CYS A 95 5.22 -4.23 17.09
N THR A 96 6.27 -4.20 17.91
CA THR A 96 6.23 -4.54 19.35
C THR A 96 7.00 -3.49 20.16
N PRO A 97 6.95 -3.51 21.51
CA PRO A 97 7.76 -2.62 22.33
C PRO A 97 9.28 -2.73 22.14
N ALA A 98 9.76 -3.81 21.52
CA ALA A 98 11.18 -4.01 21.21
C ALA A 98 11.57 -3.50 19.81
N SER A 99 10.61 -3.09 18.99
CA SER A 99 10.84 -2.61 17.63
C SER A 99 11.52 -1.24 17.61
N ASN A 100 12.22 -0.93 16.53
CA ASN A 100 12.59 0.43 16.20
C ASN A 100 11.31 1.24 15.96
N LEU A 101 11.30 2.48 16.45
CA LEU A 101 10.20 3.41 16.23
C LEU A 101 10.76 4.72 15.65
N CYS A 102 10.12 5.21 14.58
CA CYS A 102 10.48 6.47 13.97
C CYS A 102 10.13 7.67 14.88
N PRO A 103 10.87 8.79 14.80
CA PRO A 103 10.61 9.97 15.63
C PRO A 103 9.37 10.76 15.20
N ASP A 104 8.99 10.67 13.92
CA ASP A 104 7.85 11.36 13.33
C ASP A 104 7.09 10.42 12.41
N ARG A 105 5.84 10.09 12.80
CA ARG A 105 4.97 9.15 12.07
C ARG A 105 4.42 9.74 10.78
N ASP A 106 4.27 11.07 10.72
CA ASP A 106 3.73 11.75 9.56
C ASP A 106 4.75 11.81 8.43
N ALA A 107 6.05 11.65 8.72
CA ALA A 107 7.10 11.57 7.72
C ALA A 107 7.18 10.22 6.98
N PHE A 108 6.40 9.21 7.37
CA PHE A 108 6.51 7.85 6.83
C PHE A 108 5.20 7.43 6.16
N VAL A 109 5.29 6.85 4.95
CA VAL A 109 4.11 6.27 4.29
C VAL A 109 3.58 5.07 5.06
N PHE A 110 4.47 4.23 5.61
CA PHE A 110 4.10 3.00 6.30
C PHE A 110 4.25 3.13 7.82
N TRP A 111 3.22 2.73 8.56
CA TRP A 111 3.27 2.60 10.01
C TRP A 111 4.07 1.37 10.42
N ASP A 112 3.76 0.22 9.84
CA ASP A 112 4.38 -1.07 10.14
C ASP A 112 4.77 -1.78 8.81
N PRO A 113 5.23 -3.05 8.81
CA PRO A 113 5.69 -3.70 7.60
C PRO A 113 4.68 -3.81 6.45
N PHE A 114 3.39 -3.58 6.69
CA PHE A 114 2.33 -3.72 5.69
C PHE A 114 1.38 -2.52 5.62
N HIS A 115 1.08 -1.88 6.76
CA HIS A 115 -0.01 -0.92 6.84
C HIS A 115 0.45 0.53 6.63
N PRO A 116 -0.30 1.35 5.86
CA PRO A 116 -0.04 2.77 5.75
C PRO A 116 -0.17 3.51 7.09
N SER A 117 0.53 4.63 7.24
CA SER A 117 0.39 5.54 8.37
C SER A 117 -0.99 6.19 8.39
N GLU A 118 -1.36 6.82 9.52
CA GLU A 118 -2.62 7.58 9.62
C GLU A 118 -2.70 8.66 8.54
N ARG A 119 -1.60 9.40 8.31
CA ARG A 119 -1.53 10.43 7.27
C ARG A 119 -1.69 9.85 5.87
N ALA A 120 -1.03 8.74 5.56
CA ALA A 120 -1.19 8.07 4.27
C ALA A 120 -2.65 7.59 4.07
N ASN A 121 -3.28 7.05 5.12
CA ASN A 121 -4.68 6.66 5.07
C ASN A 121 -5.62 7.85 4.79
N ARG A 122 -5.37 9.04 5.38
CA ARG A 122 -6.15 10.25 5.06
C ARG A 122 -6.08 10.58 3.58
N MET A 123 -4.89 10.54 2.97
CA MET A 123 -4.73 10.79 1.52
C MET A 123 -5.45 9.77 0.62
N ILE A 124 -5.72 8.56 1.10
CA ILE A 124 -6.47 7.54 0.34
C ILE A 124 -7.99 7.82 0.38
N VAL A 125 -8.48 8.42 1.46
CA VAL A 125 -9.93 8.58 1.70
C VAL A 125 -10.45 10.01 1.50
N ASP A 126 -9.57 11.00 1.39
CA ASP A 126 -9.88 12.40 1.07
C ASP A 126 -10.22 12.57 -0.43
#